data_AF-A0A1Q4WC97-F1
#
_entry.id   AF-A0A1Q4WC97-F1
#
_cell.length_a   1.000
_cell.length_b   1.000
_cell.length_c   1.000
_cell.angle_alpha   90.00
_cell.angle_beta   90.00
_cell.angle_gamma   90.00
#
_symmetry.space_group_name_H-M   'P 1'
#
loop_
_entity.id
_entity.type
_entity.pdbx_description
1 polymer ?
#
loop_
_entity_poly.entity_id
_entity_poly.type
_entity_poly.pdbx_seq_one_letter_code
_entity_poly.pdbx_strand_id
1 'polypeptide(L)'
;MDMSSREVRMPLGDAVAILHDLNEFVVSLDRLGSRQACGAADDSTVGKFIADWDVARRLAHARHVISVALDAQLSEEENAEIDSLCEQGRFFGTTAVGNPPADQPT
;
A
#
# COMPACT_ATOMS: atom_id res chain seq x y z
N MET A 1 -0.69 14.27 -16.76
CA MET A 1 -2.02 14.03 -17.37
C MET A 1 -3.13 14.60 -16.47
N ASP A 2 -4.21 15.17 -17.00
CA ASP A 2 -5.37 15.55 -16.16
C ASP A 2 -6.22 14.29 -15.88
N MET A 3 -5.85 13.58 -14.82
CA MET A 3 -6.57 12.38 -14.36
C MET A 3 -7.80 12.73 -13.51
N SER A 4 -8.04 14.01 -13.23
CA SER A 4 -9.00 14.48 -12.21
C SER A 4 -10.46 14.18 -12.53
N SER A 5 -10.80 13.90 -13.80
CA SER A 5 -12.17 13.67 -14.27
C SER A 5 -12.39 12.26 -14.86
N ARG A 6 -11.39 11.38 -14.83
CA ARG A 6 -11.46 10.06 -15.45
C ARG A 6 -11.98 9.03 -14.44
N GLU A 7 -12.97 8.26 -14.86
CA GLU A 7 -13.53 7.17 -14.05
C GLU A 7 -12.87 5.84 -14.42
N VAL A 8 -12.50 5.07 -13.38
CA VAL A 8 -12.04 3.68 -13.53
C VAL A 8 -13.22 2.77 -13.20
N ARG A 9 -13.63 1.94 -14.15
CA ARG A 9 -14.68 0.94 -13.95
C ARG A 9 -14.10 -0.37 -13.45
N MET A 10 -14.72 -0.94 -12.43
CA MET A 10 -14.42 -2.28 -11.94
C MET A 10 -15.70 -2.95 -11.43
N PRO A 11 -15.74 -4.30 -11.31
CA PRO A 11 -16.89 -4.98 -10.74
C PRO A 11 -17.18 -4.46 -9.33
N LEU A 12 -18.45 -4.16 -9.03
CA LEU A 12 -18.84 -3.63 -7.72
C LEU A 12 -18.49 -4.61 -6.59
N GLY A 13 -18.59 -5.92 -6.83
CA GLY A 13 -18.20 -6.94 -5.87
C GLY A 13 -16.73 -6.83 -5.46
N ASP A 14 -15.84 -6.60 -6.44
CA ASP A 14 -14.41 -6.43 -6.20
C ASP A 14 -14.14 -5.15 -5.41
N ALA A 15 -14.78 -4.03 -5.79
CA ALA A 15 -14.65 -2.77 -5.06
C ALA A 15 -15.12 -2.90 -3.60
N VAL A 16 -16.24 -3.58 -3.36
CA VAL A 16 -16.78 -3.81 -2.00
C VAL A 16 -15.86 -4.72 -1.19
N ALA A 17 -15.34 -5.80 -1.79
CA ALA A 17 -14.42 -6.71 -1.11
C ALA A 17 -13.13 -5.99 -0.69
N ILE A 18 -12.54 -5.21 -1.60
CA ILE A 18 -11.35 -4.41 -1.31
C ILE A 18 -11.63 -3.40 -0.21
N LEU A 19 -12.75 -2.67 -0.29
CA LEU A 19 -13.12 -1.68 0.72
C LEU A 19 -13.31 -2.31 2.10
N HIS A 20 -13.94 -3.48 2.16
CA HIS A 20 -14.13 -4.23 3.39
C HIS A 20 -12.77 -4.63 4.02
N ASP A 21 -11.87 -5.19 3.21
CA ASP A 21 -10.52 -5.58 3.64
C ASP A 21 -9.72 -4.38 4.13
N LEU A 22 -9.71 -3.28 3.38
CA LEU A 22 -9.02 -2.04 3.76
C LEU A 22 -9.57 -1.46 5.06
N ASN A 23 -10.90 -1.43 5.24
CA ASN A 23 -11.50 -0.94 6.48
C ASN A 23 -11.12 -1.82 7.69
N GLU A 24 -11.15 -3.14 7.52
CA GLU A 24 -10.74 -4.08 8.55
C GLU A 24 -9.29 -3.86 8.97
N PHE A 25 -8.39 -3.63 8.01
CA PHE A 25 -6.98 -3.39 8.29
C PHE A 25 -6.73 -2.03 8.94
N VAL A 26 -7.33 -0.96 8.45
CA VAL A 26 -7.16 0.38 9.01
C VAL A 26 -7.64 0.43 10.47
N VAL A 27 -8.83 -0.10 10.75
CA VAL A 27 -9.39 -0.12 12.11
C VAL A 27 -8.55 -0.98 13.06
N SER A 28 -8.07 -2.13 12.57
CA SER A 28 -7.27 -3.04 13.40
C SER A 28 -5.88 -2.47 13.69
N LEU A 29 -5.23 -1.87 12.69
CA LEU A 29 -3.93 -1.21 12.83
C LEU A 29 -4.01 0.01 13.76
N ASP A 30 -5.07 0.82 13.68
CA ASP A 30 -5.30 1.93 14.61
C ASP A 30 -5.39 1.45 16.07
N ARG A 31 -6.19 0.41 16.32
CA ARG A 31 -6.34 -0.19 17.65
C ARG A 31 -5.04 -0.82 18.16
N LEU A 32 -4.30 -1.50 17.29
CA LEU A 32 -3.01 -2.10 17.63
C LEU A 32 -1.97 -1.02 17.94
N GLY A 33 -1.88 0.02 17.12
CA GLY A 33 -0.97 1.15 17.34
C GLY A 33 -1.28 1.89 18.65
N SER A 34 -2.57 2.11 18.95
CA SER A 34 -2.99 2.67 20.24
C SER A 34 -2.55 1.80 21.42
N ARG A 35 -2.70 0.47 21.31
CA ARG A 35 -2.24 -0.48 22.34
C ARG A 35 -0.71 -0.52 22.47
N GLN A 36 0.03 -0.44 21.36
CA GLN A 36 1.49 -0.34 21.40
C GLN A 36 1.93 0.94 22.11
N ALA A 37 1.29 2.07 21.82
CA ALA A 37 1.61 3.36 22.45
C ALA A 37 1.39 3.38 23.97
N CYS A 38 0.44 2.58 24.49
CA CYS A 38 0.23 2.42 25.94
C CYS A 38 0.93 1.21 26.56
N GLY A 39 1.79 0.51 25.80
CA GLY A 39 2.55 -0.66 26.26
C GLY A 39 1.71 -1.93 26.43
N ALA A 40 0.48 -1.96 25.93
CA ALA A 40 -0.45 -3.10 26.00
C ALA A 40 -0.36 -4.05 24.79
N ALA A 41 0.47 -3.74 23.79
CA ALA A 41 0.78 -4.61 22.67
C ALA A 41 2.26 -4.43 22.28
N ASP A 42 2.85 -5.50 21.72
CA ASP A 42 4.23 -5.53 21.24
C ASP A 42 4.28 -5.85 19.74
N ASP A 43 5.49 -5.86 19.17
CA ASP A 43 5.72 -6.16 17.75
C ASP A 43 5.23 -7.57 17.37
N SER A 44 5.27 -8.52 18.31
CA SER A 44 4.75 -9.88 18.10
C SER A 44 3.24 -9.88 17.86
N THR A 45 2.51 -8.97 18.51
CA THR A 45 1.06 -8.81 18.37
C THR A 45 0.68 -8.28 16.99
N VAL A 46 1.45 -7.33 16.47
CA VAL A 46 1.29 -6.81 15.09
C VAL A 46 1.64 -7.89 14.06
N GLY A 47 2.74 -8.62 14.28
CA GLY A 47 3.15 -9.73 13.41
C GLY A 47 2.08 -10.82 13.32
N LYS A 48 1.44 -11.18 14.43
CA LYS A 48 0.31 -12.13 14.46
C LYS A 48 -0.89 -11.61 13.69
N PHE A 49 -1.25 -10.34 13.85
CA PHE A 49 -2.34 -9.74 13.06
C PHE A 49 -2.05 -9.88 11.55
N ILE A 50 -0.84 -9.53 11.11
CA ILE A 50 -0.47 -9.63 9.69
C ILE A 50 -0.55 -11.07 9.18
N ALA A 51 -0.03 -12.02 9.95
CA ALA A 51 0.04 -13.43 9.57
C ALA A 51 -1.34 -14.12 9.65
N ASP A 52 -2.00 -14.06 10.81
CA ASP A 52 -3.23 -14.81 11.08
C ASP A 52 -4.41 -14.30 10.23
N TRP A 53 -4.38 -13.03 9.81
CA TRP A 53 -5.45 -12.41 9.03
C TRP A 53 -5.10 -12.30 7.53
N ASP A 54 -4.00 -12.92 7.11
CA ASP A 54 -3.53 -12.95 5.72
C ASP A 54 -3.43 -11.55 5.08
N VAL A 55 -3.05 -10.53 5.88
CA VAL A 55 -3.12 -9.12 5.47
C VAL A 55 -2.32 -8.88 4.20
N ALA A 56 -1.10 -9.42 4.11
CA ALA A 56 -0.25 -9.28 2.93
C ALA A 56 -0.88 -9.87 1.67
N ARG A 57 -1.46 -11.07 1.77
CA ARG A 57 -2.11 -11.75 0.65
C ARG A 57 -3.34 -10.97 0.16
N ARG A 58 -4.14 -10.45 1.08
CA ARG A 58 -5.35 -9.68 0.78
C ARG A 58 -5.02 -8.31 0.16
N LEU A 59 -4.01 -7.62 0.67
CA LEU A 59 -3.49 -6.39 0.05
C LEU A 59 -2.89 -6.64 -1.34
N ALA A 60 -2.14 -7.73 -1.53
CA ALA A 60 -1.60 -8.09 -2.83
C ALA A 60 -2.73 -8.38 -3.85
N HIS A 61 -3.79 -9.06 -3.41
CA HIS A 61 -4.98 -9.29 -4.23
C HIS A 61 -5.69 -7.98 -4.59
N ALA A 62 -5.94 -7.11 -3.61
CA ALA A 62 -6.54 -5.79 -3.84
C ALA A 62 -5.72 -4.96 -4.84
N ARG A 63 -4.40 -4.91 -4.67
CA ARG A 63 -3.48 -4.25 -5.62
C ARG A 63 -3.64 -4.83 -7.02
N HIS A 64 -3.61 -6.15 -7.15
CA HIS A 64 -3.72 -6.81 -8.45
C HIS A 64 -5.04 -6.46 -9.17
N VAL A 65 -6.15 -6.54 -8.45
CA VAL A 65 -7.48 -6.25 -9.00
C VAL A 65 -7.59 -4.79 -9.48
N ILE A 66 -7.04 -3.85 -8.70
CA ILE A 66 -6.99 -2.43 -9.09
C ILE A 66 -6.09 -2.24 -10.31
N SER A 67 -4.88 -2.83 -10.33
CA SER A 67 -3.97 -2.75 -11.47
C SER A 67 -4.61 -3.28 -12.76
N VAL A 68 -5.26 -4.45 -12.72
CA VAL A 68 -5.96 -5.00 -13.88
C VAL A 68 -7.08 -4.07 -14.38
N ALA A 69 -7.82 -3.44 -13.48
CA ALA A 69 -8.85 -2.49 -13.85
C ALA A 69 -8.27 -1.22 -14.53
N LEU A 70 -7.11 -0.76 -14.08
CA LEU A 70 -6.38 0.36 -14.67
C LEU A 70 -5.82 -0.02 -16.04
N ASP A 71 -5.12 -1.16 -16.14
CA ASP A 71 -4.51 -1.66 -17.38
C ASP A 71 -5.54 -1.80 -18.51
N ALA A 72 -6.76 -2.21 -18.18
CA ALA A 72 -7.84 -2.37 -19.14
C ALA A 72 -8.41 -1.05 -19.71
N GLN A 73 -8.11 0.08 -19.08
CA GLN A 73 -8.73 1.39 -19.39
C GLN A 73 -7.73 2.47 -19.77
N LEU A 74 -6.44 2.17 -19.68
CA LEU A 74 -5.34 3.10 -19.88
C LEU A 74 -4.40 2.63 -21.00
N SER A 75 -3.73 3.57 -21.65
CA SER A 75 -2.68 3.26 -22.62
C SER A 75 -1.44 2.68 -21.93
N GLU A 76 -0.53 2.08 -22.71
CA GLU A 76 0.75 1.57 -22.18
C GLU A 76 1.57 2.69 -21.51
N GLU A 77 1.58 3.90 -22.09
CA GLU A 77 2.28 5.05 -21.51
C GLU A 77 1.65 5.50 -20.19
N GLU A 78 0.32 5.48 -20.11
CA GLU A 78 -0.43 5.83 -18.90
C GLU A 78 -0.18 4.82 -17.77
N ASN A 79 -0.16 3.52 -18.08
CA ASN A 79 0.16 2.47 -17.11
C ASN A 79 1.61 2.60 -16.61
N ALA A 80 2.55 2.88 -17.50
CA ALA A 80 3.95 3.11 -17.13
C ALA A 80 4.12 4.34 -16.20
N GLU A 81 3.34 5.40 -16.41
CA GLU A 81 3.32 6.57 -15.51
C GLU A 81 2.80 6.19 -14.11
N ILE A 82 1.73 5.38 -14.03
CA ILE A 82 1.17 4.92 -12.75
C ILE A 82 2.12 3.97 -12.02
N ASP A 83 2.77 3.05 -12.72
CA ASP A 83 3.76 2.15 -12.12
C ASP A 83 4.93 2.94 -11.52
N SER A 84 5.46 3.91 -12.26
CA SER A 84 6.49 4.83 -11.78
C SER A 84 6.05 5.61 -10.54
N LEU A 85 4.80 6.07 -10.48
CA LEU A 85 4.25 6.74 -9.29
C LEU A 85 4.16 5.79 -8.10
N CYS A 86 3.76 4.54 -8.32
CA CYS A 86 3.67 3.52 -7.27
C CYS A 86 5.04 3.16 -6.69
N GLU A 87 6.09 3.15 -7.51
CA GLU A 87 7.48 2.88 -7.09
C GLU A 87 8.10 4.02 -6.27
N GLN A 88 7.57 5.25 -6.35
CA GLN A 88 8.02 6.39 -5.55
C GLN A 88 7.53 6.35 -4.09
N GLY A 89 6.82 5.29 -3.69
CA GLY A 89 6.34 5.10 -2.33
C GLY A 89 7.45 5.04 -1.27
N ARG A 90 7.10 5.40 -0.03
CA ARG A 90 7.99 5.19 1.14
C ARG A 90 7.81 3.77 1.67
N PHE A 91 8.75 2.89 1.35
CA PHE A 91 8.74 1.50 1.77
C PHE A 91 9.59 1.27 3.02
N PHE A 92 9.07 0.49 3.96
CA PHE A 92 9.80 0.09 5.16
C PHE A 92 10.91 -0.91 4.82
N GLY A 93 12.08 -0.77 5.44
CA GLY A 93 13.23 -1.66 5.20
C GLY A 93 14.09 -1.29 3.98
N THR A 94 13.65 -0.36 3.14
CA THR A 94 14.49 0.24 2.10
C THR A 94 15.39 1.29 2.77
N THR A 95 16.64 0.95 3.07
CA THR A 95 17.65 1.99 3.33
C THR A 95 17.69 2.85 2.09
N ALA A 96 17.28 4.12 2.20
CA ALA A 96 17.60 5.11 1.19
C ALA A 96 19.10 4.97 0.92
N VAL A 97 19.48 4.56 -0.29
CA VAL A 97 20.85 4.64 -0.76
C VAL A 97 21.12 6.13 -0.94
N GLY A 98 21.26 6.83 0.18
CA GLY A 98 21.75 8.18 0.24
C GLY A 98 23.21 8.14 -0.17
N ASN A 99 23.55 8.97 -1.15
CA ASN A 99 24.94 9.31 -1.45
C ASN A 99 25.75 9.41 -0.16
N PRO A 100 26.97 8.84 -0.10
CA PRO A 100 27.87 9.14 1.00
C PRO A 100 28.04 10.66 1.09
N PRO A 101 28.11 11.24 2.32
CA PRO A 101 28.45 12.64 2.46
C PRO A 101 29.77 12.86 1.73
N ALA A 102 29.78 13.79 0.77
CA ALA A 102 31.02 14.20 0.14
C ALA A 102 31.94 14.71 1.24
N ASP A 103 33.03 13.99 1.49
CA ASP A 103 34.15 14.43 2.31
C ASP A 103 34.54 15.84 1.87
N GLN A 104 34.27 16.83 2.72
CA GLN A 104 34.93 18.13 2.62
C GLN A 104 36.25 18.03 3.38
N PRO A 105 37.41 18.13 2.71
CA PRO A 105 38.68 18.24 3.40
C PRO A 105 38.79 19.60 4.08
N THR A 106 39.32 19.57 5.31
CA THR A 106 39.72 20.71 6.16
C THR A 106 40.76 21.60 5.52
#